data_AF-A0A380XA28-F1
#
_entry.id   AF-A0A380XA28-F1
#
_cell.length_a   1.000
_cell.length_b   1.000
_cell.length_c   1.000
_cell.angle_alpha   90.00
_cell.angle_beta   90.00
_cell.angle_gamma   90.00
#
_symmetry.space_group_name_H-M   'P 1'
#
loop_
_entity.id
_entity.type
_entity.pdbx_description
1 polymer ?
#
loop_
_entity_poly.entity_id
_entity_poly.type
_entity_poly.pdbx_seq_one_letter_code
_entity_poly.pdbx_strand_id
1 'polypeptide(L)'
;MQHIFSRPPLNLFKDKIYFKALSLYAKMKLISIRAFYFIEIKSAVSFFVFFEDFMTQQYHIETLLAQAGNRTDERTGAVSTPIFLSTAYGHHGIGESTGFDYTRTKNPTRTVLEETIAKLEGGERGFACASGMASIQLIMQLFASPMNGLYRAMYMVVLIVYWILLIKIPTE
;
A
#
# COMPACT_ATOMS: atom_id res chain seq x y z
N MET A 1 52.76 -53.44 -34.26
CA MET A 1 52.28 -52.12 -34.71
C MET A 1 51.39 -51.55 -33.61
N GLN A 2 51.93 -50.75 -32.70
CA GLN A 2 52.07 -49.29 -32.81
C GLN A 2 50.70 -48.58 -32.93
N HIS A 3 50.18 -48.00 -31.85
CA HIS A 3 50.33 -46.57 -31.58
C HIS A 3 49.51 -46.15 -30.34
N ILE A 4 50.24 -45.61 -29.39
CA ILE A 4 49.78 -44.78 -28.27
C ILE A 4 49.19 -43.49 -28.87
N PHE A 5 47.94 -43.15 -28.52
CA PHE A 5 47.45 -41.77 -28.58
C PHE A 5 47.06 -41.33 -27.17
N SER A 6 48.07 -40.83 -26.46
CA SER A 6 47.93 -40.08 -25.22
C SER A 6 47.17 -38.77 -25.49
N ARG A 7 46.03 -38.59 -24.82
CA ARG A 7 45.40 -37.26 -24.73
C ARG A 7 46.35 -36.31 -24.01
N PRO A 8 46.53 -35.05 -24.46
CA PRO A 8 47.42 -34.12 -23.77
C PRO A 8 46.87 -33.82 -22.37
N PRO A 9 47.73 -33.60 -21.36
CA PRO A 9 47.29 -33.35 -20.00
C PRO A 9 46.55 -32.00 -19.91
N LEU A 10 45.42 -31.99 -19.20
CA LEU A 10 44.72 -30.75 -18.84
C LEU A 10 45.71 -29.82 -18.13
N ASN A 11 45.91 -28.63 -18.68
CA ASN A 11 46.87 -27.67 -18.18
C ASN A 11 46.25 -26.91 -16.98
N LEU A 12 46.24 -27.58 -15.81
CA LEU A 12 45.58 -27.16 -14.56
C LEU A 12 45.86 -25.70 -14.14
N PHE A 13 46.98 -25.13 -14.57
CA PHE A 13 47.36 -23.74 -14.30
C PHE A 13 46.54 -22.70 -15.08
N LYS A 14 46.17 -22.98 -16.34
CA LYS A 14 45.32 -22.07 -17.14
C LYS A 14 43.90 -22.04 -16.57
N ASP A 15 43.35 -23.20 -16.21
CA ASP A 15 41.96 -23.32 -15.74
C ASP A 15 41.72 -22.59 -14.41
N LYS A 16 42.71 -22.60 -13.49
CA LYS A 16 42.63 -21.82 -12.23
C LYS A 16 42.64 -20.30 -12.46
N ILE A 17 43.39 -19.82 -13.45
CA ILE A 17 43.46 -18.38 -13.78
C ILE A 17 42.14 -17.92 -14.41
N TYR A 18 41.59 -18.69 -15.35
CA TYR A 18 40.28 -18.39 -15.95
C TYR A 18 39.15 -18.39 -14.93
N PHE A 19 39.15 -19.34 -13.98
CA PHE A 19 38.13 -19.38 -12.92
C PHE A 19 38.24 -18.18 -11.96
N LYS A 20 39.47 -17.75 -11.66
CA LYS A 20 39.72 -16.58 -10.80
C LYS A 20 39.33 -15.27 -11.51
N ALA A 21 39.61 -15.15 -12.81
CA ALA A 21 39.21 -14.00 -13.63
C ALA A 21 37.68 -13.90 -13.77
N LEU A 22 36.99 -15.03 -14.00
CA LEU A 22 35.53 -15.07 -14.10
C LEU A 22 34.84 -14.75 -12.75
N SER A 23 35.41 -15.23 -11.64
CA SER A 23 34.97 -14.88 -10.27
C SER A 23 35.14 -13.39 -9.97
N LEU A 24 36.27 -12.80 -10.39
CA LEU A 24 36.55 -11.37 -10.18
C LEU A 24 35.63 -10.49 -11.04
N TYR A 25 35.39 -10.87 -12.30
CA TYR A 25 34.46 -10.19 -13.19
C TYR A 25 33.01 -10.27 -12.66
N ALA A 26 32.58 -11.43 -12.17
CA ALA A 26 31.27 -11.59 -11.54
C ALA A 26 31.14 -10.72 -10.27
N LYS A 27 32.18 -10.65 -9.43
CA LYS A 27 32.20 -9.77 -8.25
C LYS A 27 32.17 -8.28 -8.61
N MET A 28 32.93 -7.85 -9.62
CA MET A 28 32.89 -6.46 -10.12
C MET A 28 31.51 -6.09 -10.67
N LYS A 29 30.88 -6.99 -11.43
CA LYS A 29 29.52 -6.77 -11.97
C LYS A 29 28.48 -6.68 -10.84
N LEU A 30 28.59 -7.51 -9.81
CA LEU A 30 27.72 -7.47 -8.63
C LEU A 30 27.89 -6.18 -7.81
N ILE A 31 29.11 -5.67 -7.67
CA ILE A 31 29.40 -4.41 -6.96
C ILE A 31 28.82 -3.22 -7.73
N SER A 32 28.97 -3.19 -9.06
CA SER A 32 28.39 -2.14 -9.90
C SER A 32 26.87 -2.13 -9.86
N ILE A 33 26.22 -3.30 -9.84
CA ILE A 33 24.77 -3.42 -9.74
C ILE A 33 24.31 -2.98 -8.34
N ARG A 34 24.97 -3.41 -7.26
CA ARG A 34 24.63 -2.98 -5.88
C ARG A 34 24.80 -1.47 -5.69
N ALA A 35 25.83 -0.87 -6.29
CA ALA A 35 26.04 0.58 -6.21
C ALA A 35 24.96 1.37 -6.97
N PHE A 36 24.53 0.88 -8.14
CA PHE A 36 23.46 1.50 -8.93
C PHE A 36 22.10 1.45 -8.20
N TYR A 37 21.71 0.28 -7.67
CA TYR A 37 20.49 0.15 -6.87
C TYR A 37 20.52 0.98 -5.59
N PHE A 38 21.67 1.12 -4.93
CA PHE A 38 21.78 1.88 -3.68
C PHE A 38 21.63 3.40 -3.87
N ILE A 39 22.08 3.94 -5.01
CA ILE A 39 21.96 5.38 -5.34
C ILE A 39 20.51 5.72 -5.72
N GLU A 40 19.87 4.88 -6.53
CA GLU A 40 18.49 5.10 -6.99
C GLU A 40 17.48 4.98 -5.82
N ILE A 41 17.71 4.04 -4.90
CA ILE A 41 16.91 3.88 -3.68
C ILE A 41 17.10 5.07 -2.73
N LYS A 42 18.32 5.59 -2.53
CA LYS A 42 18.53 6.76 -1.66
C LYS A 42 17.87 8.03 -2.20
N SER A 43 17.93 8.24 -3.51
CA SER A 43 17.23 9.35 -4.19
C SER A 43 15.71 9.24 -4.02
N ALA A 44 15.15 8.05 -4.27
CA ALA A 44 13.72 7.80 -4.13
C ALA A 44 13.25 7.92 -2.68
N VAL A 45 14.04 7.47 -1.70
CA VAL A 45 13.70 7.55 -0.27
C VAL A 45 13.79 8.98 0.24
N SER A 46 14.82 9.76 -0.12
CA SER A 46 14.87 11.18 0.25
C SER A 46 13.78 12.00 -0.42
N PHE A 47 13.41 11.69 -1.66
CA PHE A 47 12.30 12.35 -2.36
C PHE A 47 10.95 11.97 -1.76
N PHE A 48 10.77 10.70 -1.34
CA PHE A 48 9.56 10.21 -0.68
C PHE A 48 9.39 10.80 0.74
N VAL A 49 10.47 10.88 1.52
CA VAL A 49 10.47 11.52 2.84
C VAL A 49 10.21 13.02 2.74
N PHE A 50 10.82 13.70 1.75
CA PHE A 50 10.58 15.14 1.52
C PHE A 50 9.17 15.44 1.00
N PHE A 51 8.51 14.47 0.35
CA PHE A 51 7.14 14.61 -0.14
C PHE A 51 6.09 14.42 0.96
N GLU A 52 6.33 13.57 1.97
CA GLU A 52 5.45 13.47 3.15
C GLU A 52 5.40 14.78 3.95
N ASP A 53 6.53 15.47 4.09
CA ASP A 53 6.61 16.74 4.83
C ASP A 53 5.86 17.90 4.15
N PHE A 54 5.51 17.78 2.85
CA PHE A 54 4.93 18.89 2.08
C PHE A 54 3.40 19.02 2.20
N MET A 55 2.68 18.03 2.75
CA MET A 55 1.22 17.96 2.61
C MET A 55 0.45 17.60 3.88
N THR A 56 0.63 18.30 5.01
CA THR A 56 -0.47 18.65 5.94
C THR A 56 0.00 19.56 7.07
N GLN A 57 -0.77 20.60 7.39
CA GLN A 57 -0.75 21.20 8.72
C GLN A 57 -1.15 20.10 9.72
N GLN A 58 -0.18 19.60 10.49
CA GLN A 58 -0.38 18.56 11.51
C GLN A 58 -1.16 19.16 12.70
N TYR A 59 -2.48 19.17 12.59
CA TYR A 59 -3.36 19.41 13.73
C TYR A 59 -3.32 18.22 14.68
N HIS A 60 -3.44 18.47 15.99
CA HIS A 60 -3.54 17.40 16.97
C HIS A 60 -4.78 16.51 16.68
N ILE A 61 -4.67 15.20 16.91
CA ILE A 61 -5.73 14.22 16.60
C ILE A 61 -7.08 14.63 17.22
N GLU A 62 -7.05 15.15 18.44
CA GLU A 62 -8.24 15.64 19.14
C GLU A 62 -8.96 16.76 18.38
N THR A 63 -8.19 17.63 17.72
CA THR A 63 -8.76 18.72 16.91
C THR A 63 -9.43 18.15 15.65
N LEU A 64 -8.80 17.17 15.00
CA LEU A 64 -9.37 16.51 13.83
C LEU A 64 -10.71 15.82 14.17
N LEU A 65 -10.74 15.10 15.29
CA LEU A 65 -11.95 14.43 15.78
C LEU A 65 -13.04 15.42 16.18
N ALA A 66 -12.69 16.50 16.88
CA ALA A 66 -13.66 17.53 17.30
C ALA A 66 -14.23 18.32 16.11
N GLN A 67 -13.47 18.45 15.02
CA GLN A 67 -13.89 19.16 13.81
C GLN A 67 -14.48 18.24 12.73
N ALA A 68 -14.57 16.93 12.98
CA ALA A 68 -15.11 15.97 12.04
C ALA A 68 -16.56 16.31 11.69
N GLY A 69 -16.83 16.58 10.41
CA GLY A 69 -18.17 16.94 9.95
C GLY A 69 -18.66 18.34 10.33
N ASN A 70 -17.77 19.21 10.81
CA ASN A 70 -18.14 20.59 11.12
C ASN A 70 -18.33 21.41 9.83
N ARG A 71 -19.42 22.19 9.76
CA ARG A 71 -19.77 23.09 8.64
C ARG A 71 -19.80 22.40 7.27
N THR A 72 -20.17 21.13 7.24
CA THR A 72 -20.29 20.35 5.99
C THR A 72 -21.59 20.61 5.23
N ASP A 73 -22.59 21.22 5.87
CA ASP A 73 -23.87 21.53 5.23
C ASP A 73 -23.91 22.96 4.69
N GLU A 74 -23.54 23.12 3.43
CA GLU A 74 -23.61 24.39 2.69
C GLU A 74 -25.05 24.88 2.48
N ARG A 75 -26.05 23.98 2.48
CA ARG A 75 -27.43 24.32 2.13
C ARG A 75 -28.17 25.00 3.28
N THR A 76 -28.02 24.49 4.50
CA THR A 76 -28.71 25.07 5.67
C THR A 76 -27.78 25.85 6.58
N GLY A 77 -26.47 25.71 6.43
CA GLY A 77 -25.49 26.33 7.32
C GLY A 77 -25.41 25.66 8.70
N ALA A 78 -25.95 24.45 8.85
CA ALA A 78 -25.83 23.69 10.08
C ALA A 78 -24.36 23.47 10.44
N VAL A 79 -24.02 23.77 11.69
CA VAL A 79 -22.65 23.60 12.22
C VAL A 79 -22.31 22.11 12.30
N SER A 80 -23.22 21.30 12.84
CA SER A 80 -23.08 19.84 12.85
C SER A 80 -23.59 19.24 11.55
N THR A 81 -22.95 18.16 11.09
CA THR A 81 -23.42 17.39 9.92
C THR A 81 -24.87 16.91 10.13
N PRO A 82 -25.80 17.23 9.21
CA PRO A 82 -27.17 16.71 9.27
C PRO A 82 -27.23 15.19 9.09
N ILE A 83 -28.27 14.57 9.66
CA ILE A 83 -28.53 13.14 9.52
C ILE A 83 -29.43 12.90 8.31
N PHE A 84 -28.86 12.35 7.23
CA PHE A 84 -29.58 12.03 6.00
C PHE A 84 -30.08 10.58 6.02
N LEU A 85 -31.36 10.40 6.35
CA LEU A 85 -32.03 9.09 6.38
C LEU A 85 -32.70 8.70 5.06
N SER A 86 -32.60 9.54 4.03
CA SER A 86 -33.17 9.23 2.71
C SER A 86 -32.47 8.04 2.07
N THR A 87 -33.24 7.20 1.39
CA THR A 87 -32.71 6.07 0.63
C THR A 87 -32.26 6.49 -0.76
N ALA A 88 -32.99 7.41 -1.40
CA ALA A 88 -32.72 7.90 -2.75
C ALA A 88 -32.59 9.44 -2.77
N TYR A 89 -31.81 9.94 -3.71
CA TYR A 89 -31.52 11.36 -3.90
C TYR A 89 -31.93 11.78 -5.31
N GLY A 90 -32.51 12.98 -5.41
CA GLY A 90 -32.90 13.55 -6.70
C GLY A 90 -31.70 14.12 -7.47
N HIS A 91 -31.83 14.13 -8.79
CA HIS A 91 -30.90 14.77 -9.71
C HIS A 91 -31.58 15.96 -10.40
N HIS A 92 -30.80 16.96 -10.79
CA HIS A 92 -31.30 18.17 -11.44
C HIS A 92 -31.77 17.88 -12.89
N GLY A 93 -31.16 16.89 -13.55
CA GLY A 93 -31.51 16.46 -14.91
C GLY A 93 -31.00 15.07 -15.25
N ILE A 94 -31.27 14.61 -16.48
CA ILE A 94 -30.80 13.31 -16.98
C ILE A 94 -29.28 13.38 -17.17
N GLY A 95 -28.55 12.44 -16.56
CA GLY A 95 -27.09 12.37 -16.65
C GLY A 95 -26.35 13.30 -15.68
N GLU A 96 -27.06 14.08 -14.88
CA GLU A 96 -26.49 14.92 -13.84
C GLU A 96 -26.51 14.16 -12.51
N SER A 97 -25.42 14.18 -11.74
CA SER A 97 -25.39 13.61 -10.39
C SER A 97 -25.12 14.70 -9.37
N THR A 98 -25.80 14.60 -8.23
CA THR A 98 -25.56 15.42 -7.04
C THR A 98 -24.42 14.86 -6.18
N GLY A 99 -23.73 13.82 -6.67
CA GLY A 99 -22.71 13.07 -5.93
C GLY A 99 -23.27 11.97 -5.03
N PHE A 100 -24.60 11.90 -4.89
CA PHE A 100 -25.33 10.88 -4.15
C PHE A 100 -26.57 10.49 -4.94
N ASP A 101 -26.79 9.18 -5.12
CA ASP A 101 -27.95 8.67 -5.86
C ASP A 101 -28.78 7.75 -4.95
N TYR A 102 -28.12 6.76 -4.33
CA TYR A 102 -28.74 5.78 -3.45
C TYR A 102 -27.85 5.47 -2.23
N THR A 103 -28.43 5.50 -1.03
CA THR A 103 -27.74 5.40 0.27
C THR A 103 -26.87 4.14 0.41
N ARG A 104 -27.27 3.02 -0.21
CA ARG A 104 -26.47 1.79 -0.20
C ARG A 104 -25.09 2.01 -0.82
N THR A 105 -25.01 2.80 -1.88
CA THR A 105 -23.75 3.14 -2.56
C THR A 105 -23.02 4.23 -1.78
N LYS A 106 -23.66 5.37 -1.54
CA LYS A 106 -23.07 6.52 -0.85
C LYS A 106 -24.13 7.29 -0.08
N ASN A 107 -23.79 7.75 1.12
CA ASN A 107 -24.67 8.54 1.98
C ASN A 107 -23.86 9.72 2.57
N PRO A 108 -24.36 10.97 2.54
CA PRO A 108 -23.60 12.13 2.99
C PRO A 108 -23.16 12.05 4.45
N THR A 109 -24.03 11.57 5.35
CA THR A 109 -23.71 11.40 6.76
C THR A 109 -22.63 10.33 6.96
N ARG A 110 -22.70 9.22 6.21
CA ARG A 110 -21.68 8.15 6.27
C ARG A 110 -20.33 8.60 5.72
N THR A 111 -20.33 9.41 4.65
CA THR A 111 -19.11 9.90 4.00
C THR A 111 -18.24 10.73 4.96
N VAL A 112 -18.84 11.50 5.87
CA VAL A 112 -18.08 12.23 6.90
C VAL A 112 -17.25 11.28 7.78
N LEU A 113 -17.83 10.17 8.22
CA LEU A 113 -17.12 9.15 9.01
C LEU A 113 -16.00 8.50 8.19
N GLU A 114 -16.31 8.13 6.95
CA GLU A 114 -15.38 7.49 6.01
C GLU A 114 -14.13 8.36 5.76
N GLU A 115 -14.33 9.65 5.48
CA GLU A 115 -13.25 10.61 5.26
C GLU A 115 -12.45 10.91 6.54
N THR A 116 -13.13 10.97 7.68
CA THR A 116 -12.46 11.22 8.97
C THR A 116 -11.52 10.06 9.32
N ILE A 117 -11.98 8.82 9.19
CA ILE A 117 -11.14 7.64 9.42
C ILE A 117 -9.99 7.58 8.41
N ALA A 118 -10.25 7.89 7.13
CA ALA A 118 -9.19 7.92 6.12
C ALA A 118 -8.08 8.92 6.49
N LYS A 119 -8.44 10.12 6.93
CA LYS A 119 -7.48 11.14 7.38
C LYS A 119 -6.70 10.71 8.62
N LEU A 120 -7.34 10.04 9.58
CA LEU A 120 -6.69 9.58 10.81
C LEU A 120 -5.66 8.48 10.56
N GLU A 121 -5.97 7.55 9.65
CA GLU A 121 -5.10 6.41 9.32
C GLU A 121 -4.11 6.73 8.19
N GLY A 122 -4.12 7.95 7.63
CA GLY A 122 -3.32 8.31 6.45
C GLY A 122 -3.72 7.55 5.18
N GLY A 123 -4.95 7.03 5.13
CA GLY A 123 -5.48 6.29 3.98
C GLY A 123 -6.08 7.21 2.90
N GLU A 124 -6.05 6.77 1.65
CA GLU A 124 -6.68 7.51 0.54
C GLU A 124 -8.22 7.58 0.70
N ARG A 125 -8.83 6.48 1.15
CA ARG A 125 -10.28 6.35 1.33
C ARG A 125 -10.62 5.41 2.49
N GLY A 126 -11.72 5.70 3.17
CA GLY A 126 -12.32 4.85 4.19
C GLY A 126 -13.68 4.32 3.74
N PHE A 127 -14.08 3.15 4.25
CA PHE A 127 -15.39 2.56 3.98
C PHE A 127 -16.02 2.12 5.30
N ALA A 128 -17.18 2.67 5.63
CA ALA A 128 -17.90 2.32 6.84
C ALA A 128 -18.86 1.16 6.56
N CYS A 129 -18.62 0.03 7.21
CA CYS A 129 -19.46 -1.16 7.11
C CYS A 129 -20.41 -1.27 8.31
N ALA A 130 -21.44 -2.12 8.18
CA ALA A 130 -22.43 -2.35 9.24
C ALA A 130 -21.83 -2.95 10.53
N SER A 131 -20.73 -3.70 10.41
CA SER A 131 -20.01 -4.30 11.54
C SER A 131 -18.55 -4.56 11.17
N GLY A 132 -17.70 -4.79 12.19
CA GLY A 132 -16.30 -5.18 11.97
C GLY A 132 -16.15 -6.49 11.18
N MET A 133 -17.04 -7.46 11.40
CA MET A 133 -17.05 -8.71 10.62
C MET A 133 -17.43 -8.47 9.16
N ALA A 134 -18.35 -7.54 8.89
CA ALA A 134 -18.68 -7.15 7.52
C ALA A 134 -17.48 -6.48 6.83
N SER A 135 -16.70 -5.66 7.54
CA SER A 135 -15.45 -5.08 7.02
C SER A 135 -14.43 -6.16 6.64
N ILE A 136 -14.22 -7.15 7.51
CA ILE A 136 -13.32 -8.27 7.24
C ILE A 136 -13.81 -9.05 6.01
N GLN A 137 -15.10 -9.36 5.94
CA GLN A 137 -15.69 -10.07 4.81
C GLN A 137 -15.51 -9.28 3.51
N LEU A 138 -15.73 -7.96 3.51
CA LEU A 138 -15.53 -7.11 2.33
C LEU A 138 -14.10 -7.19 1.81
N ILE A 139 -13.13 -7.09 2.72
CA ILE A 139 -11.71 -7.24 2.38
C ILE A 139 -11.44 -8.63 1.80
N MET A 140 -11.95 -9.70 2.42
CA MET A 140 -11.79 -11.06 1.92
C MET A 140 -12.43 -11.28 0.55
N GLN A 141 -13.56 -10.63 0.26
CA GLN A 141 -14.21 -10.71 -1.05
C GLN A 141 -13.38 -10.05 -2.16
N LEU A 142 -12.66 -8.97 -1.87
CA LEU A 142 -11.72 -8.37 -2.83
C LEU A 142 -10.59 -9.34 -3.22
N PHE A 143 -10.22 -10.22 -2.29
CA PHE A 143 -9.16 -11.20 -2.45
C PHE A 143 -9.59 -12.55 -3.05
N ALA A 144 -10.88 -12.88 -2.95
CA ALA A 144 -11.44 -14.14 -3.41
C ALA A 144 -11.67 -14.21 -4.94
N SER A 145 -11.27 -13.19 -5.69
CA SER A 145 -11.38 -13.20 -7.16
C SER A 145 -10.52 -14.32 -7.77
N PRO A 146 -11.02 -15.13 -8.73
CA PRO A 146 -10.41 -16.41 -9.11
C PRO A 146 -9.10 -16.28 -9.88
N MET A 147 -8.76 -15.08 -10.34
CA MET A 147 -7.49 -14.81 -11.01
C MET A 147 -6.47 -14.33 -9.97
N ASN A 148 -5.76 -15.29 -9.37
CA ASN A 148 -4.44 -15.10 -8.73
C ASN A 148 -4.44 -14.50 -7.30
N GLY A 149 -5.59 -14.36 -6.64
CA GLY A 149 -5.73 -13.64 -5.37
C GLY A 149 -5.47 -14.44 -4.08
N LEU A 150 -5.74 -15.75 -4.06
CA LEU A 150 -5.80 -16.51 -2.80
C LEU A 150 -4.46 -16.56 -2.05
N TYR A 151 -3.35 -16.75 -2.78
CA TYR A 151 -2.01 -16.76 -2.20
C TYR A 151 -1.62 -15.37 -1.69
N ARG A 152 -1.89 -14.31 -2.48
CA ARG A 152 -1.55 -12.92 -2.11
C ARG A 152 -2.34 -12.43 -0.90
N ALA A 153 -3.59 -12.84 -0.78
CA ALA A 153 -4.45 -12.55 0.36
C ALA A 153 -3.95 -13.21 1.64
N MET A 154 -3.57 -14.49 1.55
CA MET A 154 -3.05 -15.24 2.69
C MET A 154 -1.73 -14.65 3.17
N TYR A 155 -0.81 -14.27 2.27
CA TYR A 155 0.43 -13.58 2.64
C TYR A 155 0.17 -12.21 3.27
N MET A 156 -0.78 -11.41 2.77
CA MET A 156 -1.12 -10.10 3.36
C MET A 156 -1.73 -10.22 4.75
N VAL A 157 -2.65 -11.17 4.98
CA VAL A 157 -3.24 -11.40 6.30
C VAL A 157 -2.18 -11.87 7.30
N VAL A 158 -1.30 -12.79 6.89
CA VAL A 158 -0.16 -13.22 7.73
C VAL A 158 0.77 -12.05 8.04
N LEU A 159 1.07 -11.18 7.06
CA LEU A 159 1.92 -10.01 7.28
C LEU A 159 1.28 -8.97 8.19
N ILE A 160 -0.02 -8.70 8.07
CA ILE A 160 -0.74 -7.77 8.94
C ILE A 160 -0.79 -8.30 10.37
N VAL A 161 -1.10 -9.59 10.55
CA VAL A 161 -1.09 -10.23 11.88
C VAL A 161 0.31 -10.23 12.48
N TYR A 162 1.34 -10.54 11.68
CA TYR A 162 2.74 -10.54 12.13
C TYR A 162 3.22 -9.13 12.48
N TRP A 163 2.83 -8.11 11.72
CA TRP A 163 3.14 -6.71 11.98
C TRP A 163 2.47 -6.19 13.27
N ILE A 164 1.20 -6.55 13.50
CA ILE A 164 0.49 -6.26 14.76
C ILE A 164 1.17 -6.96 15.95
N LEU A 165 1.66 -8.20 15.77
CA LEU A 165 2.40 -8.92 16.79
C LEU A 165 3.75 -8.26 17.10
N LEU A 166 4.47 -7.74 16.09
CA LEU A 166 5.76 -7.07 16.27
C LEU A 166 5.63 -5.72 16.99
N ILE A 167 4.55 -4.97 16.77
CA ILE A 167 4.28 -3.68 17.47
C ILE A 167 4.03 -3.89 18.98
N LYS A 168 3.61 -5.10 19.39
CA LYS A 168 3.27 -5.42 20.79
C LYS A 168 4.40 -6.04 21.60
N ILE A 169 5.62 -6.14 21.06
CA ILE A 169 6.78 -6.59 21.84
C ILE A 169 7.44 -5.35 22.46
N PRO A 170 7.26 -5.06 23.75
CA PRO A 170 8.07 -4.05 24.42
C PRO A 170 9.53 -4.53 24.39
N THR A 171 10.38 -3.80 23.69
CA THR A 171 11.82 -3.92 23.84
C THR A 171 12.19 -3.31 25.19
N GLU A 172 12.55 -4.15 26.16
CA GLU A 172 13.39 -3.70 27.28
C GLU A 172 14.77 -3.25 26.78
#